data_AF-T0MJX2-F1
#
_entry.id   AF-T0MJX2-F1
#
_cell.length_a   1.000
_cell.length_b   1.000
_cell.length_c   1.000
_cell.angle_alpha   90.00
_cell.angle_beta   90.00
_cell.angle_gamma   90.00
#
_symmetry.space_group_name_H-M   'P 1'
#
loop_
_entity.id
_entity.type
_entity.pdbx_description
1 polymer ?
#
loop_
_entity_poly.entity_id
_entity_poly.type
_entity_poly.pdbx_seq_one_letter_code
_entity_poly.pdbx_strand_id
1 'polypeptide(L)'
;MKKLIYLGCLEILFLVFISFKLCESGDKSNKISIDDFPMTVGSQWTFVRTDSLFEYGDPKRTVVKETVTVQIANEHSVNSKEKILEWIRTFDNTVDTEYAVIQGDTIMLATSMDPVKSSVVFHFVFPIKIGKGWSGPSSFRNSDYYMVMEPESVLVPAGNFATAYLIRRITGDLSNLGLIKYWVVPKIGIVKMARSNLLILGKEYYPTSSAYEKIAIWELIEYKVKE
;
A
#
# COMPACT_ATOMS: atom_id res chain seq x y z
N MET A 1 -25.24 30.54 -53.32
CA MET A 1 -25.22 29.62 -52.16
C MET A 1 -23.85 28.93 -51.98
N LYS A 2 -22.74 29.66 -51.84
CA LYS A 2 -21.41 29.09 -51.54
C LYS A 2 -20.58 29.89 -50.52
N LYS A 3 -21.11 30.97 -49.97
CA LYS A 3 -20.42 31.82 -48.97
C LYS A 3 -20.87 31.62 -47.52
N LEU A 4 -21.90 30.80 -47.26
CA LEU A 4 -22.42 30.57 -45.90
C LEU A 4 -21.81 29.36 -45.18
N ILE A 5 -21.05 28.51 -45.87
CA ILE A 5 -20.53 27.24 -45.30
C ILE A 5 -19.18 27.45 -44.59
N TYR A 6 -18.42 28.49 -44.93
CA TYR A 6 -17.08 28.72 -44.36
C TYR A 6 -17.09 29.40 -42.98
N LEU A 7 -18.16 30.10 -42.59
CA LEU A 7 -18.24 30.75 -41.26
C LEU A 7 -18.63 29.76 -40.15
N GLY A 8 -19.46 28.75 -40.46
CA GLY A 8 -19.91 27.77 -39.47
C GLY A 8 -18.83 26.77 -39.04
N CYS A 9 -17.87 26.46 -39.91
CA CYS A 9 -16.78 25.55 -39.56
C CYS A 9 -15.71 26.20 -38.66
N LEU A 10 -15.55 27.52 -38.69
CA LEU A 10 -14.55 28.22 -37.88
C LEU A 10 -15.01 28.37 -36.41
N GLU A 11 -16.30 28.57 -36.17
CA GLU A 11 -16.87 28.67 -34.81
C GLU A 11 -16.92 27.31 -34.09
N ILE A 12 -17.15 26.22 -34.82
CA ILE A 12 -17.10 24.86 -34.25
C ILE A 12 -15.66 24.47 -33.89
N LEU A 13 -14.67 24.86 -34.69
CA LEU A 13 -13.25 24.65 -34.36
C LEU A 13 -12.82 25.48 -33.14
N PHE A 14 -13.33 26.71 -32.98
CA PHE A 14 -12.99 27.54 -31.81
C PHE A 14 -13.61 27.03 -30.50
N LEU A 15 -14.82 26.45 -30.54
CA LEU A 15 -15.46 25.81 -29.38
C LEU A 15 -14.79 24.49 -28.97
N VAL A 16 -14.20 23.75 -29.92
CA VAL A 16 -13.39 22.56 -29.60
C VAL A 16 -12.09 22.96 -28.90
N PHE A 17 -11.46 24.09 -29.25
CA PHE A 17 -10.25 24.54 -28.55
C PHE A 17 -10.52 25.15 -27.16
N ILE A 18 -11.70 25.74 -26.92
CA ILE A 18 -12.05 26.28 -25.59
C ILE A 18 -12.46 25.18 -24.61
N SER A 19 -13.02 24.07 -25.10
CA SER A 19 -13.35 22.91 -24.25
C SER A 19 -12.11 22.09 -23.83
N PHE A 20 -10.94 22.29 -24.44
CA PHE A 20 -9.67 21.74 -23.98
C PHE A 20 -8.91 22.64 -22.99
N LYS A 21 -9.35 23.88 -22.75
CA LYS A 21 -8.69 24.81 -21.80
C LYS A 21 -9.44 25.06 -20.48
N LEU A 22 -10.60 24.44 -20.29
CA LEU A 22 -11.42 24.58 -19.08
C LEU A 22 -11.52 23.30 -18.24
N CYS A 23 -10.64 22.34 -18.50
CA CYS A 23 -10.24 21.37 -17.48
C CYS A 23 -8.80 21.70 -17.09
N GLU A 24 -8.61 22.82 -16.39
CA GLU A 24 -7.59 22.85 -15.35
C GLU A 24 -8.01 21.79 -14.34
N SER A 25 -7.66 20.54 -14.60
CA SER A 25 -7.56 19.54 -13.56
C SER A 25 -6.57 20.12 -12.57
N GLY A 26 -7.07 20.70 -11.47
CA GLY A 26 -6.24 21.12 -10.36
C GLY A 26 -5.22 20.01 -10.13
N ASP A 27 -3.94 20.38 -10.22
CA ASP A 27 -2.80 19.48 -10.32
C ASP A 27 -2.94 18.40 -9.25
N LYS A 28 -3.55 17.27 -9.64
CA LYS A 28 -3.53 16.06 -8.83
C LYS A 28 -2.07 15.71 -8.89
N SER A 29 -1.30 16.16 -7.89
CA SER A 29 0.10 15.81 -7.74
C SER A 29 0.20 14.35 -8.14
N ASN A 30 0.86 14.01 -9.25
CA ASN A 30 0.91 12.63 -9.75
C ASN A 30 1.95 11.78 -8.98
N LYS A 31 2.30 12.26 -7.78
CA LYS A 31 3.34 11.68 -6.94
C LYS A 31 3.09 11.92 -5.46
N ILE A 32 3.62 11.01 -4.64
CA ILE A 32 3.81 11.20 -3.19
C ILE A 32 5.32 11.36 -2.95
N SER A 33 5.74 12.43 -2.26
CA SER A 33 7.12 12.60 -1.81
C SER A 33 7.37 11.85 -0.50
N ILE A 34 8.63 11.60 -0.14
CA ILE A 34 8.94 10.93 1.12
C ILE A 34 8.44 11.74 2.33
N ASP A 35 8.50 13.07 2.25
CA ASP A 35 8.00 14.00 3.27
C ASP A 35 6.47 14.01 3.39
N ASP A 36 5.77 13.38 2.43
CA ASP A 36 4.32 13.17 2.50
C ASP A 36 3.96 11.87 3.24
N PHE A 37 4.91 10.99 3.52
CA PHE A 37 4.67 9.80 4.31
C PHE A 37 4.91 10.09 5.79
N PRO A 38 3.93 9.87 6.68
CA PRO A 38 4.01 10.30 8.07
C PRO A 38 5.01 9.45 8.87
N MET A 39 6.18 10.02 9.14
CA MET A 39 7.32 9.36 9.79
C MET A 39 7.80 10.11 11.04
N THR A 40 6.85 10.71 11.79
CA THR A 40 7.15 11.51 12.99
C THR A 40 6.81 10.70 14.25
N VAL A 41 7.74 10.66 15.21
CA VAL A 41 7.53 10.02 16.52
C VAL A 41 6.27 10.56 17.20
N GLY A 42 5.47 9.66 17.76
CA GLY A 42 4.16 9.95 18.35
C GLY A 42 3.00 9.96 17.34
N SER A 43 3.25 9.70 16.06
CA SER A 43 2.18 9.40 15.09
C SER A 43 1.59 8.02 15.39
N GLN A 44 0.28 7.88 15.19
CA GLN A 44 -0.48 6.68 15.52
C GLN A 44 -1.63 6.45 14.53
N TRP A 45 -1.89 5.17 14.26
CA TRP A 45 -3.02 4.69 13.46
C TRP A 45 -3.69 3.53 14.17
N THR A 46 -5.02 3.52 14.20
CA THR A 46 -5.80 2.40 14.70
C THR A 46 -6.54 1.77 13.53
N PHE A 47 -6.33 0.48 13.31
CA PHE A 47 -6.94 -0.29 12.24
C PHE A 47 -7.90 -1.32 12.81
N VAL A 48 -8.90 -1.67 12.01
CA VAL A 48 -9.59 -2.94 12.16
C VAL A 48 -8.93 -3.95 11.23
N ARG A 49 -8.46 -5.06 11.79
CA ARG A 49 -7.91 -6.18 11.03
C ARG A 49 -8.94 -7.29 10.95
N THR A 50 -9.21 -7.75 9.74
CA THR A 50 -10.01 -8.95 9.46
C THR A 50 -9.10 -9.99 8.82
N ASP A 51 -8.85 -11.10 9.50
CA ASP A 51 -8.13 -12.26 8.97
C ASP A 51 -9.14 -13.37 8.66
N SER A 52 -9.09 -13.91 7.44
CA SER A 52 -9.94 -15.00 7.03
C SER A 52 -9.16 -16.10 6.32
N LEU A 53 -9.45 -17.33 6.69
CA LEU A 53 -8.89 -18.54 6.09
C LEU A 53 -10.01 -19.30 5.38
N PHE A 54 -9.76 -19.62 4.12
CA PHE A 54 -10.63 -20.43 3.29
C PHE A 54 -9.87 -21.67 2.81
N GLU A 55 -10.47 -22.84 3.03
CA GLU A 55 -9.98 -24.11 2.49
C GLU A 55 -10.82 -24.50 1.27
N TYR A 56 -10.14 -24.76 0.16
CA TYR A 56 -10.83 -25.11 -1.08
C TYR A 56 -11.54 -26.47 -0.93
N GLY A 57 -12.87 -26.46 -1.06
CA GLY A 57 -13.71 -27.65 -0.87
C GLY A 57 -14.36 -27.76 0.52
N ASP A 58 -14.01 -26.88 1.47
CA ASP A 58 -14.74 -26.72 2.74
C ASP A 58 -15.62 -25.46 2.66
N PRO A 59 -16.95 -25.56 2.89
CA PRO A 59 -17.81 -24.38 2.97
C PRO A 59 -17.54 -23.51 4.21
N LYS A 60 -16.80 -24.00 5.21
CA LYS A 60 -16.51 -23.24 6.43
C LYS A 60 -15.42 -22.20 6.17
N ARG A 61 -15.76 -20.96 6.53
CA ARG A 61 -14.82 -19.84 6.55
C ARG A 61 -14.57 -19.42 8.00
N THR A 62 -13.32 -19.46 8.42
CA THR A 62 -12.92 -18.88 9.70
C THR A 62 -12.62 -17.40 9.47
N VAL A 63 -13.26 -16.52 10.25
CA VAL A 63 -13.03 -15.08 10.21
C VAL A 63 -12.75 -14.60 11.62
N VAL A 64 -11.60 -13.95 11.80
CA VAL A 64 -11.20 -13.29 13.04
C VAL A 64 -11.10 -11.80 12.78
N LYS A 65 -11.64 -11.00 13.69
CA LYS A 65 -11.63 -9.55 13.61
C LYS A 65 -11.09 -9.00 14.92
N GLU A 66 -10.11 -8.12 14.83
CA GLU A 66 -9.43 -7.51 15.97
C GLU A 66 -9.08 -6.04 15.68
N THR A 67 -8.78 -5.28 16.73
CA THR A 67 -8.28 -3.91 16.58
C THR A 67 -6.76 -3.92 16.70
N VAL A 68 -6.08 -3.16 15.85
CA VAL A 68 -4.62 -3.05 15.88
C VAL A 68 -4.22 -1.59 15.90
N THR A 69 -3.48 -1.20 16.93
CA THR A 69 -2.90 0.15 17.03
C THR A 69 -1.44 0.08 16.61
N VAL A 70 -1.04 0.98 15.71
CA VAL A 70 0.34 1.16 15.25
C VAL A 70 0.81 2.53 15.69
N GLN A 71 1.94 2.61 16.39
CA GLN A 71 2.51 3.85 16.88
C GLN A 71 4.00 3.93 16.54
N ILE A 72 4.46 5.11 16.10
CA ILE A 72 5.88 5.41 16.03
C ILE A 72 6.35 5.81 17.43
N ALA A 73 7.08 4.93 18.11
CA ALA A 73 7.43 5.09 19.51
C ALA A 73 8.77 5.79 19.71
N ASN A 74 9.78 5.43 18.92
CA ASN A 74 11.15 5.93 19.06
C ASN A 74 11.81 6.20 17.71
N GLU A 75 12.87 7.01 17.74
CA GLU A 75 13.78 7.24 16.62
C GLU A 75 15.21 6.93 17.07
N HIS A 76 15.94 6.23 16.21
CA HIS A 76 17.35 5.92 16.37
C HIS A 76 18.11 6.45 15.15
N SER A 77 19.00 7.41 15.39
CA SER A 77 19.94 7.90 14.36
C SER A 77 21.10 6.92 14.23
N VAL A 78 21.24 6.29 13.06
CA VAL A 78 22.37 5.38 12.78
C VAL A 78 23.57 6.19 12.30
N ASN A 79 23.32 7.10 11.36
CA ASN A 79 24.31 8.04 10.83
C ASN A 79 23.58 9.26 10.23
N SER A 80 24.31 10.18 9.59
CA SER A 80 23.73 11.41 9.02
C SER A 80 22.75 11.20 7.84
N LYS A 81 22.65 9.98 7.30
CA LYS A 81 21.84 9.64 6.13
C LYS A 81 20.81 8.54 6.38
N GLU A 82 20.79 7.97 7.59
CA GLU A 82 19.96 6.84 7.93
C GLU A 82 19.37 7.00 9.33
N LYS A 83 18.05 6.89 9.40
CA LYS A 83 17.29 6.85 10.65
C LYS A 83 16.42 5.60 10.68
N ILE A 84 16.25 5.05 11.88
CA ILE A 84 15.38 3.91 12.15
C ILE A 84 14.28 4.38 13.09
N LEU A 85 13.03 4.18 12.70
CA LEU A 85 11.88 4.45 13.57
C LEU A 85 11.35 3.13 14.12
N GLU A 86 11.12 3.10 15.43
CA GLU A 86 10.49 1.96 16.09
C GLU A 86 8.97 2.08 15.99
N TRP A 87 8.34 1.10 15.35
CA TRP A 87 6.90 0.99 15.17
C TRP A 87 6.37 -0.09 16.10
N ILE A 88 5.60 0.31 17.11
CA ILE A 88 4.94 -0.62 18.02
C ILE A 88 3.56 -0.93 17.48
N ARG A 89 3.25 -2.22 17.32
CA ARG A 89 1.92 -2.71 16.96
C ARG A 89 1.31 -3.45 18.13
N THR A 90 0.17 -2.95 18.61
CA THR A 90 -0.58 -3.55 19.70
C THR A 90 -1.84 -4.19 19.15
N PHE A 91 -1.93 -5.51 19.29
CA PHE A 91 -3.11 -6.32 19.06
C PHE A 91 -3.81 -6.59 20.40
N ASP A 92 -4.98 -7.21 20.37
CA ASP A 92 -5.77 -7.50 21.59
C ASP A 92 -4.99 -8.29 22.65
N ASN A 93 -4.07 -9.17 22.25
CA ASN A 93 -3.34 -10.07 23.16
C ASN A 93 -1.80 -10.02 23.04
N THR A 94 -1.27 -9.25 22.09
CA THR A 94 0.16 -9.29 21.74
C THR A 94 0.66 -7.91 21.32
N VAL A 95 1.94 -7.65 21.58
CA VAL A 95 2.64 -6.46 21.12
C VAL A 95 3.82 -6.89 20.27
N ASP A 96 3.88 -6.38 19.05
CA ASP A 96 5.01 -6.55 18.14
C ASP A 96 5.77 -5.23 17.99
N THR A 97 7.06 -5.34 17.73
CA THR A 97 7.89 -4.21 17.32
C THR A 97 8.41 -4.43 15.91
N GLU A 98 8.26 -3.42 15.06
CA GLU A 98 8.83 -3.34 13.72
C GLU A 98 9.70 -2.09 13.59
N TYR A 99 10.55 -2.07 12.58
CA TYR A 99 11.56 -1.03 12.41
C TYR A 99 11.45 -0.46 11.00
N ALA A 100 11.07 0.80 10.90
CA ALA A 100 11.07 1.53 9.64
C ALA A 100 12.45 2.16 9.43
N VAL A 101 13.23 1.57 8.53
CA VAL A 101 14.54 2.07 8.10
C VAL A 101 14.31 3.07 6.97
N ILE A 102 14.77 4.30 7.18
CA ILE A 102 14.67 5.39 6.21
C ILE A 102 16.07 5.71 5.72
N GLN A 103 16.31 5.50 4.43
CA GLN A 103 17.59 5.72 3.80
C GLN A 103 17.39 6.36 2.42
N GLY A 104 17.86 7.60 2.27
CA GLY A 104 17.67 8.35 1.02
C GLY A 104 16.19 8.55 0.69
N ASP A 105 15.76 8.03 -0.46
CA ASP A 105 14.39 8.10 -0.96
C ASP A 105 13.55 6.86 -0.62
N THR A 106 14.03 6.00 0.28
CA THR A 106 13.45 4.69 0.54
C THR A 106 13.00 4.55 1.99
N ILE A 107 11.83 3.95 2.19
CA ILE A 107 11.33 3.49 3.48
C ILE A 107 11.16 1.97 3.42
N MET A 108 11.82 1.26 4.32
CA MET A 108 11.66 -0.18 4.49
C MET A 108 11.17 -0.50 5.89
N LEU A 109 10.01 -1.16 6.02
CA LEU A 109 9.52 -1.66 7.30
C LEU A 109 9.92 -3.12 7.46
N ALA A 110 10.60 -3.43 8.56
CA ALA A 110 11.24 -4.71 8.79
C ALA A 110 10.94 -5.25 10.20
N THR A 111 10.85 -6.57 10.37
CA THR A 111 10.48 -7.20 11.67
C THR A 111 11.62 -7.24 12.70
N SER A 112 12.83 -6.83 12.30
CA SER A 112 14.01 -6.77 13.16
C SER A 112 14.98 -5.70 12.67
N MET A 113 15.73 -5.09 13.60
CA MET A 113 16.87 -4.23 13.28
C MET A 113 18.04 -5.00 12.65
N ASP A 114 18.11 -6.32 12.84
CA ASP A 114 19.13 -7.18 12.23
C ASP A 114 18.71 -7.54 10.80
N PRO A 115 19.34 -6.99 9.75
CA PRO A 115 18.94 -7.21 8.36
C PRO A 115 19.06 -8.67 7.92
N VAL A 116 19.86 -9.50 8.61
CA VAL A 116 20.01 -10.94 8.30
C VAL A 116 18.81 -11.75 8.79
N LYS A 117 18.15 -11.30 9.85
CA LYS A 117 17.02 -11.99 10.49
C LYS A 117 15.67 -11.32 10.20
N SER A 118 15.68 -10.23 9.44
CA SER A 118 14.50 -9.40 9.24
C SER A 118 13.66 -9.87 8.06
N SER A 119 12.36 -10.00 8.28
CA SER A 119 11.38 -10.09 7.19
C SER A 119 10.93 -8.69 6.79
N VAL A 120 10.78 -8.44 5.48
CA VAL A 120 10.38 -7.13 4.96
C VAL A 120 8.86 -7.06 4.79
N VAL A 121 8.24 -6.21 5.60
CA VAL A 121 6.79 -5.97 5.66
C VAL A 121 6.36 -5.14 4.46
N PHE A 122 7.05 -4.04 4.20
CA PHE A 122 6.94 -3.27 2.96
C PHE A 122 8.25 -2.55 2.66
N HIS A 123 8.41 -2.18 1.40
CA HIS A 123 9.55 -1.42 0.88
C HIS A 123 9.02 -0.42 -0.14
N PHE A 124 9.00 0.87 0.22
CA PHE A 124 8.52 1.96 -0.63
C PHE A 124 9.69 2.83 -1.09
N VAL A 125 9.77 3.03 -2.41
CA VAL A 125 10.74 3.92 -3.05
C VAL A 125 10.01 5.18 -3.52
N PHE A 126 10.47 6.33 -3.04
CA PHE A 126 9.89 7.64 -3.33
C PHE A 126 10.65 8.33 -4.47
N PRO A 127 10.00 9.26 -5.20
CA PRO A 127 8.59 9.58 -5.13
C PRO A 127 7.72 8.43 -5.69
N ILE A 128 6.65 8.08 -4.97
CA ILE A 128 5.64 7.10 -5.44
C ILE A 128 4.90 7.76 -6.59
N LYS A 129 5.11 7.28 -7.82
CA LYS A 129 4.56 7.85 -9.06
C LYS A 129 3.71 6.82 -9.79
N ILE A 130 2.56 7.25 -10.31
CA ILE A 130 1.65 6.39 -11.07
C ILE A 130 2.40 5.72 -12.24
N GLY A 131 2.15 4.41 -12.42
CA GLY A 131 2.78 3.61 -13.48
C GLY A 131 4.25 3.27 -13.25
N LYS A 132 4.85 3.69 -12.13
CA LYS A 132 6.19 3.25 -11.72
C LYS A 132 6.12 2.01 -10.84
N GLY A 133 7.21 1.26 -10.83
CA GLY A 133 7.36 0.07 -10.02
C GLY A 133 8.82 -0.14 -9.68
N TRP A 134 9.07 -1.00 -8.69
CA TRP A 134 10.40 -1.34 -8.23
C TRP A 134 10.42 -2.76 -7.67
N SER A 135 11.61 -3.36 -7.62
CA SER A 135 11.81 -4.64 -6.97
C SER A 135 11.94 -4.45 -5.45
N GLY A 136 11.40 -5.40 -4.69
CA GLY A 136 11.68 -5.52 -3.26
C GLY A 136 13.16 -5.88 -3.01
N PRO A 137 13.63 -5.74 -1.76
CA PRO A 137 14.96 -6.17 -1.38
C PRO A 137 15.13 -7.66 -1.66
N SER A 138 16.17 -8.00 -2.43
CA SER A 138 16.40 -9.35 -2.96
C SER A 138 16.95 -10.29 -1.88
N SER A 139 16.09 -10.82 -1.02
CA SER A 139 16.44 -11.97 -0.18
C SER A 139 15.88 -13.25 -0.80
N PHE A 140 16.72 -13.86 -1.65
CA PHE A 140 16.67 -15.26 -2.08
C PHE A 140 15.38 -15.75 -2.79
N ARG A 141 15.51 -15.98 -4.11
CA ARG A 141 14.69 -16.87 -4.96
C ARG A 141 13.25 -16.48 -5.28
N ASN A 142 12.71 -15.40 -4.71
CA ASN A 142 11.30 -15.06 -4.86
C ASN A 142 11.09 -13.79 -5.70
N SER A 143 10.00 -13.76 -6.47
CA SER A 143 9.51 -12.52 -7.05
C SER A 143 9.07 -11.60 -5.92
N ASP A 144 9.62 -10.39 -5.85
CA ASP A 144 9.10 -9.31 -4.99
C ASP A 144 9.07 -8.03 -5.82
N TYR A 145 7.88 -7.60 -6.22
CA TYR A 145 7.71 -6.51 -7.16
C TYR A 145 6.55 -5.61 -6.76
N TYR A 146 6.78 -4.31 -6.82
CA TYR A 146 5.84 -3.25 -6.50
C TYR A 146 5.42 -2.52 -7.78
N MET A 147 4.15 -2.17 -7.89
CA MET A 147 3.61 -1.33 -8.96
C MET A 147 2.62 -0.32 -8.38
N VAL A 148 2.78 0.95 -8.76
CA VAL A 148 1.87 2.03 -8.42
C VAL A 148 0.79 2.10 -9.50
N MET A 149 -0.44 1.84 -9.10
CA MET A 149 -1.63 1.89 -9.95
C MET A 149 -2.21 3.31 -9.96
N GLU A 150 -3.21 3.53 -10.81
CA GLU A 150 -4.01 4.74 -10.78
C GLU A 150 -4.62 4.97 -9.39
N PRO A 151 -4.69 6.23 -8.90
CA PRO A 151 -5.34 6.54 -7.65
C PRO A 151 -6.84 6.25 -7.70
N GLU A 152 -7.38 5.77 -6.60
CA GLU A 152 -8.80 5.49 -6.46
C GLU A 152 -9.36 6.04 -5.14
N SER A 153 -10.68 6.21 -5.08
CA SER A 153 -11.36 6.55 -3.84
C SER A 153 -11.43 5.32 -2.93
N VAL A 154 -11.21 5.50 -1.63
CA VAL A 154 -11.23 4.41 -0.65
C VAL A 154 -12.11 4.80 0.52
N LEU A 155 -13.14 3.99 0.77
CA LEU A 155 -13.99 4.08 1.96
C LEU A 155 -13.47 3.11 3.03
N VAL A 156 -13.20 3.64 4.23
CA VAL A 156 -12.83 2.90 5.45
C VAL A 156 -13.60 3.48 6.64
N PRO A 157 -13.57 2.87 7.84
CA PRO A 157 -14.29 3.41 8.99
C PRO A 157 -13.88 4.85 9.37
N ALA A 158 -12.63 5.26 9.13
CA ALA A 158 -12.15 6.63 9.32
C ALA A 158 -12.77 7.66 8.35
N GLY A 159 -13.48 7.20 7.31
CA GLY A 159 -14.14 8.05 6.31
C GLY A 159 -13.81 7.67 4.88
N ASN A 160 -14.19 8.55 3.95
CA ASN A 160 -13.92 8.40 2.53
C ASN A 160 -12.70 9.25 2.12
N PHE A 161 -11.66 8.60 1.60
CA PHE A 161 -10.51 9.25 1.00
C PHE A 161 -10.70 9.30 -0.52
N ALA A 162 -10.92 10.50 -1.06
CA ALA A 162 -11.22 10.67 -2.49
C ALA A 162 -10.04 10.31 -3.41
N THR A 163 -8.82 10.28 -2.90
CA THR A 163 -7.61 9.96 -3.67
C THR A 163 -6.63 9.20 -2.78
N ALA A 164 -6.56 7.89 -2.98
CA ALA A 164 -5.55 7.02 -2.39
C ALA A 164 -4.75 6.34 -3.51
N TYR A 165 -3.43 6.33 -3.37
CA TYR A 165 -2.52 5.67 -4.28
C TYR A 165 -2.50 4.18 -3.98
N LEU A 166 -2.94 3.38 -4.93
CA LEU A 166 -2.89 1.94 -4.82
C LEU A 166 -1.51 1.43 -5.24
N ILE A 167 -0.77 0.86 -4.28
CA ILE A 167 0.50 0.17 -4.53
C ILE A 167 0.22 -1.33 -4.41
N ARG A 168 0.50 -2.07 -5.49
CA ARG A 168 0.41 -3.54 -5.51
C ARG A 168 1.80 -4.12 -5.33
N ARG A 169 1.95 -5.04 -4.38
CA ARG A 169 3.13 -5.87 -4.19
C ARG A 169 2.79 -7.31 -4.52
N ILE A 170 3.57 -7.94 -5.38
CA ILE A 170 3.54 -9.38 -5.62
C ILE A 170 4.78 -9.95 -4.96
N THR A 171 4.61 -10.95 -4.10
CA THR A 171 5.68 -11.58 -3.34
C THR A 171 5.58 -13.11 -3.43
N GLY A 172 6.71 -13.80 -3.30
CA GLY A 172 6.76 -15.26 -3.20
C GLY A 172 7.18 -15.93 -4.51
N ASP A 173 6.82 -17.20 -4.64
CA ASP A 173 7.21 -18.08 -5.75
C ASP A 173 6.00 -18.76 -6.39
N LEU A 174 6.25 -19.68 -7.33
CA LEU A 174 5.19 -20.40 -8.05
C LEU A 174 4.32 -21.29 -7.13
N SER A 175 4.80 -21.65 -5.95
CA SER A 175 4.09 -22.49 -4.98
C SER A 175 3.36 -21.70 -3.89
N ASN A 176 3.82 -20.48 -3.62
CA ASN A 176 3.24 -19.59 -2.62
C ASN A 176 3.30 -18.14 -3.13
N LEU A 177 2.21 -17.71 -3.77
CA LEU A 177 2.10 -16.37 -4.32
C LEU A 177 1.29 -15.47 -3.38
N GLY A 178 1.92 -14.41 -2.87
CA GLY A 178 1.31 -13.35 -2.11
C GLY A 178 1.01 -12.14 -2.98
N LEU A 179 -0.22 -11.64 -2.91
CA LEU A 179 -0.61 -10.33 -3.44
C LEU A 179 -0.95 -9.43 -2.25
N ILE A 180 -0.26 -8.30 -2.15
CA ILE A 180 -0.52 -7.27 -1.15
C ILE A 180 -0.88 -5.97 -1.86
N LYS A 181 -1.89 -5.29 -1.34
CA LYS A 181 -2.35 -3.98 -1.80
C LYS A 181 -2.23 -3.00 -0.64
N TYR A 182 -1.63 -1.86 -0.90
CA TYR A 182 -1.54 -0.74 0.04
C TYR A 182 -2.25 0.45 -0.58
N TRP A 183 -3.15 1.07 0.16
CA TRP A 183 -3.77 2.33 -0.23
C TRP A 183 -3.15 3.44 0.60
N VAL A 184 -2.36 4.29 -0.07
CA VAL A 184 -1.57 5.34 0.58
C VAL A 184 -2.19 6.71 0.30
N VAL A 185 -2.42 7.48 1.35
CA VAL A 185 -2.92 8.86 1.28
C VAL A 185 -1.81 9.81 1.77
N PRO A 186 -1.42 10.84 1.00
CA PRO A 186 -0.44 11.84 1.43
C PRO A 186 -0.80 12.44 2.80
N LYS A 187 0.21 12.66 3.64
CA LYS A 187 0.13 13.14 5.03
C LYS A 187 -0.63 12.25 6.01
N ILE A 188 -1.21 11.13 5.56
CA ILE A 188 -1.94 10.18 6.41
C ILE A 188 -1.26 8.81 6.43
N GLY A 189 -0.59 8.41 5.35
CA GLY A 189 0.08 7.11 5.24
C GLY A 189 -0.84 6.03 4.70
N ILE A 190 -0.68 4.79 5.15
CA ILE A 190 -1.46 3.63 4.68
C ILE A 190 -2.83 3.67 5.37
N VAL A 191 -3.92 3.86 4.60
CA VAL A 191 -5.30 3.88 5.13
C VAL A 191 -6.02 2.55 4.98
N LYS A 192 -5.54 1.70 4.08
CA LYS A 192 -6.03 0.33 3.90
C LYS A 192 -4.89 -0.56 3.43
N MET A 193 -4.90 -1.81 3.88
CA MET A 193 -4.04 -2.87 3.38
C MET A 193 -4.86 -4.13 3.14
N ALA A 194 -4.60 -4.85 2.06
CA ALA A 194 -5.19 -6.16 1.82
C ALA A 194 -4.10 -7.12 1.36
N ARG A 195 -3.98 -8.26 2.03
CA ARG A 195 -3.06 -9.33 1.69
C ARG A 195 -3.88 -10.57 1.38
N SER A 196 -3.65 -11.16 0.22
CA SER A 196 -4.14 -12.48 -0.16
C SER A 196 -2.94 -13.37 -0.46
N ASN A 197 -2.87 -14.55 0.11
CA ASN A 197 -1.89 -15.56 -0.29
C ASN A 197 -2.61 -16.76 -0.90
N LEU A 198 -2.13 -17.20 -2.06
CA LEU A 198 -2.51 -18.47 -2.65
C LEU A 198 -1.45 -19.51 -2.27
N LEU A 199 -1.84 -20.49 -1.46
CA LEU A 199 -0.98 -21.60 -1.06
C LEU A 199 -1.32 -22.82 -1.91
N ILE A 200 -0.39 -23.22 -2.78
CA ILE A 200 -0.49 -24.44 -3.58
C ILE A 200 0.42 -25.49 -2.93
N LEU A 201 -0.13 -26.31 -2.04
CA LEU A 201 0.60 -27.44 -1.46
C LEU A 201 0.70 -28.56 -2.50
N GLY A 202 1.90 -28.79 -3.02
CA GLY A 202 2.17 -29.85 -3.99
C GLY A 202 1.84 -31.25 -3.44
N LYS A 203 1.30 -32.11 -4.32
CA LYS A 203 0.91 -33.50 -3.98
C LYS A 203 2.05 -34.41 -3.52
N GLU A 204 3.33 -34.02 -3.71
CA GLU A 204 4.48 -34.85 -3.33
C GLU A 204 4.68 -34.97 -1.81
N TYR A 205 4.15 -34.04 -1.00
CA TYR A 205 4.32 -34.06 0.46
C TYR A 205 3.04 -34.38 1.25
N TYR A 206 1.86 -34.18 0.67
CA TYR A 206 0.57 -34.48 1.31
C TYR A 206 -0.37 -35.19 0.33
N PRO A 207 -0.86 -36.40 0.63
CA PRO A 207 -1.73 -37.18 -0.27
C PRO A 207 -3.12 -36.56 -0.49
N THR A 208 -3.48 -35.51 0.25
CA THR A 208 -4.67 -34.68 0.06
C THR A 208 -4.22 -33.25 -0.25
N SER A 209 -4.08 -32.89 -1.53
CA SER A 209 -3.81 -31.50 -1.91
C SER A 209 -5.02 -30.63 -1.55
N SER A 210 -4.93 -29.83 -0.49
CA SER A 210 -5.85 -28.74 -0.21
C SER A 210 -5.18 -27.41 -0.59
N ALA A 211 -5.90 -26.59 -1.35
CA ALA A 211 -5.50 -25.22 -1.63
C ALA A 211 -6.14 -24.31 -0.57
N TYR A 212 -5.37 -23.40 0.00
CA TYR A 212 -5.87 -22.43 0.96
C TYR A 212 -5.76 -21.02 0.40
N GLU A 213 -6.79 -20.22 0.63
CA GLU A 213 -6.74 -18.78 0.45
C GLU A 213 -6.75 -18.10 1.83
N LYS A 214 -5.67 -17.40 2.15
CA LYS A 214 -5.60 -16.58 3.35
C LYS A 214 -5.72 -15.11 2.96
N ILE A 215 -6.74 -14.43 3.49
CA ILE A 215 -6.99 -13.02 3.24
C ILE A 215 -6.93 -12.26 4.56
N ALA A 216 -6.04 -11.27 4.66
CA ALA A 216 -5.98 -10.32 5.75
C ALA A 216 -6.24 -8.90 5.23
N ILE A 217 -7.22 -8.21 5.79
CA ILE A 217 -7.59 -6.84 5.43
C ILE A 217 -7.45 -5.96 6.66
N TRP A 218 -6.83 -4.80 6.49
CA TRP A 218 -6.66 -3.76 7.50
C TRP A 218 -7.34 -2.50 6.98
N GLU A 219 -8.25 -1.92 7.76
CA GLU A 219 -8.98 -0.70 7.39
C GLU A 219 -8.85 0.32 8.51
N LEU A 220 -8.47 1.55 8.18
CA LEU A 220 -8.22 2.59 9.16
C LEU A 220 -9.51 2.98 9.88
N ILE A 221 -9.48 2.99 11.20
CA ILE A 221 -10.55 3.45 12.09
C ILE A 221 -10.33 4.92 12.45
N GLU A 222 -9.13 5.25 12.87
CA GLU A 222 -8.74 6.60 13.30
C GLU A 222 -7.22 6.77 13.18
N TYR A 223 -6.76 8.01 13.16
CA TYR A 223 -5.35 8.33 13.07
C TYR A 223 -5.04 9.65 13.78
N LYS A 224 -3.79 9.77 14.22
CA LYS A 224 -3.19 10.98 14.76
C LYS A 224 -1.79 11.10 14.17
N VAL A 225 -1.64 11.95 13.17
CA VAL A 225 -0.33 12.22 12.55
C VAL A 225 0.28 13.45 13.22
N LYS A 226 1.55 13.35 13.60
CA LYS A 226 2.34 14.48 14.08
C LYS A 226 3.05 15.14 12.90
N GLU A 227 2.98 16.46 12.85
CA GLU A 227 3.80 17.29 11.96
C GLU A 227 5.23 17.43 12.51
#